data_AF-A0A7S0C1C7-F1
#
_entry.id   AF-A0A7S0C1C7-F1
#
_cell.length_a   1.000
_cell.length_b   1.000
_cell.length_c   1.000
_cell.angle_alpha   90.00
_cell.angle_beta   90.00
_cell.angle_gamma   90.00
#
_symmetry.space_group_name_H-M   'P 1'
#
loop_
_entity.id
_entity.type
_entity.pdbx_description
1 polymer ?
#
loop_
_entity_poly.entity_id
_entity_poly.type
_entity_poly.pdbx_seq_one_letter_code
_entity_poly.pdbx_strand_id
1 'polypeptide(L)'
;SAQTLNILRAFSSGGYADISRLQAWNLDFVEQTPEGSKYRMFAQKVDESLRFMKAIGLDTQGPAFTKVNFFTAHECLNLPFEEALTRNDSTSGRHYGCSAHMLWLGEKTKDKDGSHMEFIEGLGN
;
A
#
# COMPACT_ATOMS: atom_id res chain seq x y z
N SER A 1 -12.31 8.50 4.30
CA SER A 1 -11.09 7.97 3.65
C SER A 1 -9.89 8.94 3.74
N ALA A 2 -10.05 10.24 3.46
CA ALA A 2 -8.93 11.20 3.40
C ALA A 2 -8.03 11.24 4.66
N GLN A 3 -8.62 11.29 5.86
CA GLN A 3 -7.83 11.29 7.12
C GLN A 3 -6.99 10.01 7.27
N THR A 4 -7.59 8.84 7.02
CA THR A 4 -6.91 7.55 7.05
C THR A 4 -5.74 7.51 6.07
N LEU A 5 -5.95 7.93 4.81
CA LEU A 5 -4.90 7.96 3.81
C LEU A 5 -3.78 8.94 4.16
N ASN A 6 -4.12 10.08 4.76
CA ASN A 6 -3.12 11.05 5.24
C ASN A 6 -2.20 10.41 6.30
N ILE A 7 -2.78 9.69 7.27
CA ILE A 7 -2.00 8.99 8.29
C ILE A 7 -1.16 7.86 7.66
N LEU A 8 -1.73 7.07 6.74
CA LEU A 8 -0.99 6.00 6.07
C LEU A 8 0.20 6.54 5.25
N ARG A 9 0.04 7.67 4.56
CA ARG A 9 1.15 8.36 3.86
C ARG A 9 2.21 8.88 4.84
N ALA A 10 1.78 9.35 6.01
CA ALA A 10 2.72 9.76 7.06
C ALA A 10 3.51 8.56 7.59
N PHE A 11 2.91 7.39 7.74
CA PHE A 11 3.62 6.17 8.13
C PHE A 11 4.56 5.64 7.03
N SER A 12 4.14 5.69 5.76
CA SER A 12 4.95 5.18 4.64
C SER A 12 6.21 6.00 4.37
N SER A 13 6.20 7.29 4.72
CA SER A 13 7.31 8.23 4.44
C SER A 13 7.99 8.83 5.67
N GLY A 14 7.33 8.81 6.83
CA GLY A 14 7.79 9.41 8.09
C GLY A 14 8.56 8.45 9.01
N GLY A 15 9.15 7.39 8.45
CA GLY A 15 10.02 6.46 9.19
C GLY A 15 9.32 5.32 9.92
N TYR A 16 7.98 5.24 9.89
CA TYR A 16 7.29 4.05 10.43
C TYR A 16 7.54 2.81 9.55
N ALA A 17 7.69 3.02 8.24
CA ALA A 17 8.02 1.98 7.26
C ALA A 17 9.53 1.67 7.13
N ASP A 18 10.36 2.17 8.06
CA ASP A 18 11.79 1.87 8.09
C ASP A 18 12.04 0.39 8.36
N ILE A 19 12.79 -0.26 7.47
CA ILE A 19 13.10 -1.69 7.55
C ILE A 19 13.88 -2.08 8.81
N SER A 20 14.58 -1.15 9.45
CA SER A 20 15.22 -1.39 10.75
C SER A 20 14.21 -1.60 11.89
N ARG A 21 12.95 -1.18 11.71
CA ARG A 21 11.85 -1.33 12.69
C ARG A 21 11.06 -2.63 12.54
N LEU A 22 11.51 -3.56 11.70
CA LEU A 22 10.78 -4.79 11.35
C LEU A 22 10.36 -5.64 12.55
N GLN A 23 11.13 -5.59 13.66
CA GLN A 23 10.77 -6.26 14.91
C GLN A 23 9.57 -5.62 15.62
N ALA A 24 9.40 -4.30 15.50
CA ALA A 24 8.30 -3.55 16.13
C ALA A 24 6.96 -3.70 15.39
N TRP A 25 6.96 -4.25 14.16
CA TRP A 25 5.74 -4.55 13.42
C TRP A 25 5.11 -5.89 13.79
N ASN A 26 5.75 -6.67 14.66
CA ASN A 26 5.19 -7.93 15.09
C ASN A 26 4.02 -7.68 16.04
N LEU A 27 2.90 -8.36 15.82
CA LEU A 27 1.73 -8.22 16.67
C LEU A 27 1.92 -9.07 17.93
N ASP A 28 1.73 -8.49 19.11
CA ASP A 28 1.96 -9.10 20.42
C ASP A 28 1.29 -10.48 20.58
N PHE A 29 0.14 -10.71 19.94
CA PHE A 29 -0.59 -11.98 20.04
C PHE A 29 0.07 -13.16 19.31
N VAL A 30 1.01 -12.90 18.39
CA VAL A 30 1.74 -13.94 17.64
C VAL A 30 3.05 -14.31 18.35
N GLU A 31 3.44 -13.57 19.38
CA GLU A 31 4.77 -13.67 20.00
C GLU A 31 5.07 -15.07 20.56
N GLN A 32 4.06 -15.76 21.10
CA GLN A 32 4.19 -17.08 21.70
C GLN A 32 3.85 -18.25 20.76
N THR A 33 3.66 -18.00 19.46
CA THR A 33 3.35 -19.07 18.50
C THR A 33 4.60 -19.56 17.74
N PRO A 34 4.58 -20.79 17.19
CA PRO A 34 5.63 -21.27 16.29
C PRO A 34 5.87 -20.35 15.08
N GLU A 35 4.82 -19.73 14.55
CA GLU A 35 4.87 -18.77 13.44
C GLU A 35 5.60 -17.48 13.85
N GLY A 36 5.34 -16.97 15.06
CA GLY A 36 6.07 -15.82 15.60
C GLY A 36 7.56 -16.10 15.75
N SER A 37 7.94 -17.33 16.12
CA SER A 37 9.35 -17.75 16.15
C SER A 37 10.00 -17.70 14.77
N LYS A 38 9.32 -18.21 13.73
CA LYS A 38 9.81 -18.13 12.34
C LYS A 38 9.97 -16.69 11.86
N TYR A 39 9.00 -15.82 12.17
CA TYR A 39 9.09 -14.40 11.83
C TYR A 39 10.29 -13.73 12.52
N ARG A 40 10.54 -13.99 13.81
CA ARG A 40 11.70 -13.44 14.52
C ARG A 40 13.03 -13.86 13.92
N MET A 41 13.18 -15.15 13.57
CA MET A 41 14.39 -15.63 12.90
C MET A 41 14.62 -14.92 11.56
N PHE A 42 13.56 -14.69 10.79
CA PHE A 42 13.64 -13.93 9.55
C PHE A 42 14.02 -12.46 9.80
N ALA A 43 13.36 -11.79 10.74
CA ALA A 43 13.65 -10.41 11.10
C ALA A 43 15.09 -10.21 11.59
N GLN A 44 15.63 -11.17 12.36
CA GLN A 44 17.02 -11.16 12.79
C GLN A 44 17.99 -11.21 11.60
N LYS A 45 17.74 -12.07 10.61
CA LYS A 45 18.58 -12.14 9.40
C LYS A 45 18.54 -10.85 8.58
N VAL A 46 17.41 -10.17 8.55
CA VAL A 46 17.29 -8.85 7.91
C VAL A 46 18.14 -7.82 8.65
N ASP A 47 18.07 -7.77 9.99
CA ASP A 47 18.91 -6.88 10.80
C ASP A 47 20.42 -7.15 10.60
N GLU A 48 20.84 -8.42 10.60
CA GLU A 48 22.21 -8.82 10.30
C GLU A 48 22.66 -8.33 8.91
N SER A 49 21.78 -8.43 7.91
CA SER A 49 22.05 -7.96 6.54
C SER A 49 22.18 -6.43 6.49
N LEU A 50 21.35 -5.68 7.20
CA LEU A 50 21.43 -4.21 7.27
C LEU A 50 22.72 -3.76 7.97
N ARG A 51 23.13 -4.47 9.04
CA ARG A 51 24.41 -4.21 9.71
C ARG A 51 25.59 -4.47 8.78
N PHE A 52 25.55 -5.56 8.01
CA PHE A 52 26.57 -5.86 7.01
C PHE A 52 26.66 -4.76 5.94
N MET A 53 25.53 -4.33 5.37
CA MET A 53 25.47 -3.23 4.40
C MET A 53 26.08 -1.95 4.97
N LYS A 54 25.73 -1.60 6.21
CA LYS A 54 26.31 -0.45 6.90
C LYS A 54 27.82 -0.59 7.11
N ALA A 55 28.30 -1.78 7.46
CA ALA A 55 29.72 -2.04 7.70
C ALA A 55 30.58 -1.91 6.42
N ILE A 56 30.02 -2.22 5.25
CA ILE A 56 30.69 -2.02 3.95
C ILE A 56 30.49 -0.61 3.36
N GLY A 57 29.88 0.31 4.12
CA GLY A 57 29.75 1.72 3.76
C GLY A 57 28.50 2.10 2.97
N LEU A 58 27.49 1.22 2.88
CA LEU A 58 26.20 1.60 2.29
C LEU A 58 25.39 2.47 3.27
N ASP A 59 24.74 3.50 2.73
CA ASP A 59 23.81 4.33 3.49
C ASP A 59 22.47 3.61 3.67
N THR A 60 22.29 2.99 4.84
CA THR A 60 21.04 2.34 5.25
C THR A 60 20.02 3.31 5.86
N GLN A 61 20.30 4.61 5.87
CA GLN A 61 19.35 5.65 6.31
C GLN A 61 18.67 6.35 5.13
N GLY A 62 19.11 6.06 3.90
CA GLY A 62 18.52 6.59 2.69
C GLY A 62 17.06 6.16 2.47
N PRO A 63 16.31 6.87 1.60
CA PRO A 63 14.89 6.60 1.34
C PRO A 63 14.56 5.17 0.93
N ALA A 64 15.50 4.46 0.30
CA ALA A 64 15.32 3.06 -0.11
C ALA A 64 15.12 2.10 1.07
N PHE A 65 15.59 2.45 2.27
CA PHE A 65 15.47 1.65 3.49
C PHE A 65 14.43 2.22 4.46
N THR A 66 14.16 3.53 4.37
CA THR A 66 13.34 4.26 5.35
C THR A 66 11.93 4.60 4.86
N LYS A 67 11.64 4.41 3.57
CA LYS A 67 10.34 4.73 2.96
C LYS A 67 9.84 3.59 2.08
N VAL A 68 8.52 3.51 1.95
CA VAL A 68 7.85 2.58 1.03
C VAL A 68 6.79 3.31 0.22
N ASN A 69 6.57 2.86 -1.01
CA ASN A 69 5.40 3.24 -1.77
C ASN A 69 4.20 2.45 -1.23
N PHE A 70 3.18 3.17 -0.77
CA PHE A 70 1.95 2.58 -0.27
C PHE A 70 0.78 3.01 -1.14
N PHE A 71 -0.01 2.03 -1.58
CA PHE A 71 -1.16 2.23 -2.46
C PHE A 71 -2.42 1.75 -1.76
N THR A 72 -3.56 2.28 -2.20
CA THR A 72 -4.88 1.93 -1.67
C THR A 72 -5.73 1.31 -2.75
N ALA A 73 -6.60 0.40 -2.34
CA ALA A 73 -7.59 -0.21 -3.21
C ALA A 73 -8.92 -0.43 -2.49
N HIS A 74 -10.02 -0.42 -3.23
CA HIS A 74 -11.33 -0.88 -2.76
C HIS A 74 -12.20 -1.36 -3.94
N GLU A 75 -13.30 -2.04 -3.62
CA GLU A 75 -14.27 -2.48 -4.61
C GLU A 75 -15.03 -1.27 -5.16
N CYS A 76 -14.98 -1.07 -6.48
CA CYS A 76 -15.78 -0.08 -7.18
C CYS A 76 -17.24 -0.54 -7.15
N LEU A 77 -17.96 -0.20 -6.09
CA LEU A 77 -19.31 -0.69 -5.81
C LEU A 77 -20.36 0.42 -5.85
N ASN A 78 -20.10 1.54 -5.17
CA ASN A 78 -21.04 2.65 -5.08
C ASN A 78 -20.76 3.70 -6.17
N LEU A 79 -21.29 3.49 -7.37
CA LEU A 79 -20.97 4.32 -8.55
C LEU A 79 -21.16 5.84 -8.34
N PRO A 80 -22.21 6.34 -7.67
CA PRO A 80 -22.30 7.77 -7.38
C PRO A 80 -21.12 8.34 -6.57
N PHE A 81 -20.56 7.53 -5.66
CA PHE A 81 -19.38 7.92 -4.89
C PHE A 81 -18.13 7.91 -5.76
N GLU A 82 -17.97 6.90 -6.63
CA GLU A 82 -16.83 6.79 -7.53
C GLU A 82 -16.83 7.90 -8.57
N GLU A 83 -17.98 8.15 -9.22
CA GLU A 83 -18.16 9.22 -10.19
C GLU A 83 -17.81 10.59 -9.60
N ALA A 84 -18.29 10.88 -8.38
CA ALA A 84 -17.99 12.13 -7.68
C ALA A 84 -16.49 12.31 -7.37
N LEU A 85 -15.69 11.23 -7.39
CA LEU A 85 -14.24 11.24 -7.16
C LEU A 85 -13.42 11.01 -8.44
N THR A 86 -14.06 10.77 -9.58
CA THR A 86 -13.38 10.69 -10.89
C THR A 86 -12.90 12.08 -11.33
N ARG A 87 -11.66 12.18 -11.79
CA ARG A 87 -11.06 13.44 -12.28
C ARG A 87 -10.43 13.21 -13.65
N ASN A 88 -10.41 14.26 -14.47
CA ASN A 88 -9.63 14.27 -15.70
C ASN A 88 -8.21 14.73 -15.38
N ASP A 89 -7.22 13.93 -15.75
CA ASP A 89 -5.82 14.26 -15.63
C ASP A 89 -5.43 15.34 -16.63
N SER A 90 -4.94 16.48 -16.13
CA SER A 90 -4.65 17.65 -16.97
C SER A 90 -3.49 17.46 -17.96
N THR A 91 -2.72 16.37 -17.83
CA THR A 91 -1.54 16.11 -18.69
C THR A 91 -1.88 15.11 -19.80
N SER A 92 -2.63 14.06 -19.47
CA SER A 92 -2.97 12.95 -20.37
C SER A 92 -4.37 13.03 -20.95
N GLY A 93 -5.27 13.82 -20.36
CA GLY A 93 -6.68 13.90 -20.75
C GLY A 93 -7.51 12.67 -20.35
N ARG A 94 -6.91 11.68 -19.65
CA ARG A 94 -7.58 10.45 -19.20
C ARG A 94 -8.33 10.67 -17.90
N HIS A 95 -9.40 9.90 -17.70
CA HIS A 95 -10.14 9.88 -16.45
C HIS A 95 -9.50 8.91 -15.45
N TYR A 96 -9.41 9.32 -14.20
CA TYR A 96 -8.93 8.49 -13.09
C TYR A 96 -9.93 8.56 -11.94
N GLY A 97 -10.30 7.41 -11.39
CA GLY A 97 -11.03 7.29 -10.14
C GLY A 97 -10.10 7.63 -8.99
N CYS A 98 -10.10 8.88 -8.52
CA CYS A 98 -9.19 9.36 -7.48
C CYS A 98 -9.62 8.96 -6.05
N SER A 99 -10.57 8.03 -5.94
CA SER A 99 -11.00 7.44 -4.67
C SER A 99 -9.95 6.46 -4.12
N ALA A 100 -9.20 5.78 -4.99
CA ALA A 100 -8.08 4.89 -4.65
C ALA A 100 -7.07 4.79 -5.81
N HIS A 101 -5.97 4.08 -5.58
CA HIS A 101 -4.97 3.86 -6.64
C HIS A 101 -5.43 2.72 -7.57
N MET A 102 -5.94 1.63 -6.99
CA MET A 102 -6.51 0.50 -7.71
C MET A 102 -7.99 0.35 -7.34
N LEU A 103 -8.84 0.08 -8.33
CA LEU A 103 -10.23 -0.29 -8.12
C LEU A 103 -10.45 -1.71 -8.66
N TRP A 104 -11.34 -2.48 -8.05
CA TRP A 104 -11.72 -3.80 -8.57
C TRP A 104 -13.23 -3.96 -8.65
N LEU A 105 -13.67 -4.92 -9.47
CA LEU A 105 -15.07 -5.34 -9.55
C LEU A 105 -15.29 -6.60 -8.74
N GLY A 106 -16.36 -6.61 -7.95
CA GLY A 106 -16.77 -7.78 -7.20
C GLY A 106 -17.40 -8.84 -8.08
N GLU A 107 -17.47 -10.06 -7.56
CA GLU A 107 -18.06 -11.21 -8.26
C GLU A 107 -19.52 -10.98 -8.69
N LYS A 108 -20.26 -10.12 -7.96
CA LYS A 108 -21.68 -9.82 -8.19
C LYS A 108 -21.91 -8.57 -9.04
N THR A 109 -20.85 -7.85 -9.40
CA THR A 109 -20.90 -6.59 -10.16
C THR A 109 -20.04 -6.62 -11.42
N LYS A 110 -19.41 -7.76 -11.73
CA LYS A 110 -18.56 -7.97 -12.93
C LYS A 110 -19.32 -8.31 -14.21
N ASP A 111 -20.63 -8.04 -14.26
CA ASP A 111 -21.41 -8.30 -15.47
C ASP A 111 -20.85 -7.47 -16.63
N LYS A 112 -20.49 -8.14 -17.74
CA LYS A 112 -19.74 -7.53 -18.86
C LYS A 112 -20.44 -6.32 -19.44
N ASP A 113 -21.76 -6.36 -19.51
CA ASP A 113 -22.60 -5.30 -20.05
C ASP A 113 -23.20 -4.43 -18.94
N GLY A 114 -22.70 -4.57 -17.70
CA GLY A 114 -23.17 -3.87 -16.51
C GLY A 114 -22.50 -2.51 -16.30
N SER A 115 -23.17 -1.65 -15.53
CA SER A 115 -22.72 -0.27 -15.26
C SER A 115 -21.33 -0.18 -14.60
N HIS A 116 -20.95 -1.17 -13.81
CA HIS A 116 -19.64 -1.19 -13.15
C HIS A 116 -18.50 -1.54 -14.12
N MET A 117 -18.74 -2.42 -15.09
CA MET A 117 -17.77 -2.72 -16.15
C MET A 117 -17.55 -1.49 -17.04
N GLU A 118 -18.63 -0.86 -17.49
CA GLU A 118 -18.56 0.39 -18.26
C GLU A 118 -17.80 1.48 -17.50
N PHE A 119 -18.11 1.67 -16.21
CA PHE A 119 -17.45 2.68 -15.41
C PHE A 119 -15.94 2.43 -15.28
N ILE A 120 -15.51 1.20 -14.98
CA ILE A 120 -14.08 0.90 -14.77
C ILE A 120 -13.29 0.89 -16.09
N GLU A 121 -13.93 0.53 -17.22
CA GLU A 121 -13.31 0.57 -18.55
C GLU A 121 -12.90 1.98 -18.96
N GLY A 122 -13.67 3.00 -18.54
CA GLY A 122 -13.36 4.41 -18.79
C GLY A 122 -12.24 5.00 -17.92
N LEU A 123 -11.71 4.25 -16.94
CA LEU A 123 -10.69 4.75 -16.02
C LEU A 123 -9.28 4.32 -16.43
N GLY A 124 -8.31 5.20 -16.15
CA GLY A 124 -6.88 4.96 -16.37
C GLY A 124 -6.11 4.46 -15.15
N ASN A 125 -6.81 4.14 -14.04
CA ASN A 125 -6.25 3.57 -12.81
C ASN A 125 -5.38 2.34 -13.10
#